data_AF-A0A373JBB2-F1
#
_entry.id   AF-A0A373JBB2-F1
#
_cell.length_a   1.000
_cell.length_b   1.000
_cell.length_c   1.000
_cell.angle_alpha   90.00
_cell.angle_beta   90.00
_cell.angle_gamma   90.00
#
_symmetry.space_group_name_H-M   'P 1'
#
loop_
_entity.id
_entity.type
_entity.pdbx_description
1 polymer ?
#
loop_
_entity_poly.entity_id
_entity_poly.type
_entity_poly.pdbx_seq_one_letter_code
_entity_poly.pdbx_strand_id
1 'polypeptide(L)'
;MEAQKNFKIGTLEVKPGEAYHGKLELSKGAFEVPVSVFCGKRPGQTVLITAGVQAGEYVGIQSAIDLARHLQIEKVNGTIIIAKVIRKEEFEHRAGSLGVKDGKNLNREFPGKEDGTETERLAYAVATELFPHVDRYIDLHSGNDYERLTPFVYYAGCAKEEVVAMSRKMAEQVDVPYMVRSAVATGGAYNYAASMGIPSILIERGEMGAWTLEEARSTRRDVKNILCAIGSYEEKRDYRQYYPLEVVDVTYQAAEFTGCWYPFKNPGDMIVRGEVIGEIRDYEGNPLEVCRAEYDGVILFETGSLQVKAGGSAITYGRIARIFDDRKERITKYWAKRSESFLEQRRAELKSALAERWMKEIKKQLPDGKKLKILDVGCGSGFFSILLAKEGHQVVGTDLTPEMVVNAKKLAKEEQVEPTFLVMDAEKLEFEDASFDMVISRNLTWTLPHAEEAYQEWKRVLKPGGILLNFDANYGNDDCSDTSGLPKNHAHYTVGDELLQECEEIKKQLPISSYARPAWDLNVLGKAGFSKFGIDLEISSRIYIEKDEFYNPTPLFMLCSRKAF
;
A
#
# COMPACT_ATOMS: atom_id res chain seq x y z
N MET A 1 -32.13 18.43 0.10
CA MET A 1 -31.44 17.14 0.35
C MET A 1 -32.49 16.05 0.26
N GLU A 2 -32.27 15.03 -0.55
CA GLU A 2 -33.17 13.87 -0.58
C GLU A 2 -33.15 13.17 0.78
N ALA A 3 -34.31 12.76 1.28
CA ALA A 3 -34.42 12.01 2.53
C ALA A 3 -34.04 10.54 2.29
N GLN A 4 -33.42 9.90 3.28
CA GLN A 4 -33.16 8.46 3.24
C GLN A 4 -34.49 7.70 3.13
N LYS A 5 -34.56 6.75 2.20
CA LYS A 5 -35.75 5.90 1.98
C LYS A 5 -35.67 4.64 2.86
N ASN A 6 -36.83 4.02 3.09
CA ASN A 6 -36.87 2.70 3.73
C ASN A 6 -36.09 1.71 2.86
N PHE A 7 -35.24 0.91 3.50
CA PHE A 7 -34.59 -0.21 2.83
C PHE A 7 -35.58 -1.36 2.74
N LYS A 8 -35.73 -1.97 1.56
CA LYS A 8 -36.63 -3.09 1.31
C LYS A 8 -35.95 -4.17 0.47
N ILE A 9 -36.06 -5.42 0.92
CA ILE A 9 -35.62 -6.61 0.17
C ILE A 9 -36.55 -7.76 0.53
N GLY A 10 -37.22 -8.35 -0.46
CA GLY A 10 -38.28 -9.34 -0.22
C GLY A 10 -39.36 -8.81 0.74
N THR A 11 -39.56 -9.50 1.86
CA THR A 11 -40.49 -9.11 2.94
C THR A 11 -39.85 -8.26 4.03
N LEU A 12 -38.52 -8.08 4.01
CA LEU A 12 -37.79 -7.30 5.00
C LEU A 12 -37.88 -5.80 4.66
N GLU A 13 -38.33 -5.01 5.62
CA GLU A 13 -38.36 -3.55 5.54
C GLU A 13 -37.71 -2.93 6.79
N VAL A 14 -36.78 -2.00 6.60
CA VAL A 14 -36.06 -1.29 7.68
C VAL A 14 -36.15 0.21 7.43
N LYS A 15 -36.68 0.96 8.42
CA LYS A 15 -36.90 2.40 8.28
C LYS A 15 -35.64 3.21 8.60
N PRO A 16 -35.53 4.45 8.11
CA PRO A 16 -34.43 5.34 8.47
C PRO A 16 -34.28 5.53 9.98
N GLY A 17 -33.06 5.36 10.48
CA GLY A 17 -32.71 5.40 11.89
C GLY A 17 -32.93 4.08 12.66
N GLU A 18 -33.31 2.99 11.99
CA GLU A 18 -33.52 1.68 12.61
C GLU A 18 -32.40 0.68 12.23
N ALA A 19 -32.17 -0.26 13.13
CA ALA A 19 -31.34 -1.43 12.89
C ALA A 19 -32.19 -2.71 13.05
N TYR A 20 -32.01 -3.64 12.13
CA TYR A 20 -32.64 -4.96 12.15
C TYR A 20 -31.58 -6.03 12.35
N HIS A 21 -31.88 -7.00 13.21
CA HIS A 21 -31.05 -8.19 13.44
C HIS A 21 -31.94 -9.42 13.33
N GLY A 22 -31.65 -10.30 12.38
CA GLY A 22 -32.49 -11.46 12.16
C GLY A 22 -32.05 -12.25 10.95
N LYS A 23 -33.01 -12.63 10.12
CA LYS A 23 -32.84 -13.54 9.00
C LYS A 23 -33.35 -12.89 7.73
N LEU A 24 -32.65 -13.12 6.63
CA LEU A 24 -33.11 -12.78 5.30
C LEU A 24 -33.42 -14.08 4.57
N GLU A 25 -34.64 -14.17 4.07
CA GLU A 25 -35.09 -15.27 3.24
C GLU A 25 -34.78 -14.95 1.77
N LEU A 26 -34.10 -15.89 1.09
CA LEU A 26 -33.80 -15.82 -0.34
C LEU A 26 -34.46 -17.00 -1.06
N SER A 27 -34.77 -16.83 -2.35
CA SER A 27 -35.40 -17.85 -3.19
C SER A 27 -36.68 -18.41 -2.55
N LYS A 28 -37.60 -17.51 -2.17
CA LYS A 28 -38.89 -17.83 -1.53
C LYS A 28 -38.76 -18.64 -0.24
N GLY A 29 -37.75 -18.33 0.57
CA GLY A 29 -37.50 -18.97 1.87
C GLY A 29 -36.72 -20.29 1.79
N ALA A 30 -36.21 -20.66 0.62
CA ALA A 30 -35.36 -21.84 0.48
C ALA A 30 -34.00 -21.66 1.16
N PHE A 31 -33.51 -20.43 1.27
CA PHE A 31 -32.26 -20.11 1.96
C PHE A 31 -32.51 -19.06 3.04
N GLU A 32 -32.01 -19.32 4.24
CA GLU A 32 -32.12 -18.43 5.39
C GLU A 32 -30.74 -17.91 5.79
N VAL A 33 -30.48 -16.63 5.52
CA VAL A 33 -29.18 -15.99 5.78
C VAL A 33 -29.27 -15.13 7.05
N PRO A 34 -28.42 -15.35 8.07
CA PRO A 34 -28.34 -14.46 9.23
C PRO A 34 -27.81 -13.08 8.83
N VAL A 35 -28.61 -12.04 9.04
CA VAL A 35 -28.28 -10.67 8.63
C VAL A 35 -28.35 -9.66 9.78
N SER A 36 -27.64 -8.55 9.60
CA SER A 36 -27.94 -7.29 10.26
C SER A 36 -28.10 -6.20 9.20
N VAL A 37 -29.11 -5.35 9.31
CA VAL A 37 -29.34 -4.22 8.40
C VAL A 37 -29.40 -2.94 9.22
N PHE A 38 -28.58 -1.96 8.86
CA PHE A 38 -28.55 -0.64 9.48
C PHE A 38 -28.99 0.39 8.44
N CYS A 39 -30.16 0.99 8.63
CA CYS A 39 -30.66 2.04 7.75
C CYS A 39 -30.46 3.40 8.44
N GLY A 40 -29.45 4.17 8.03
CA GLY A 40 -29.12 5.46 8.62
C GLY A 40 -30.23 6.50 8.46
N LYS A 41 -30.17 7.62 9.19
CA LYS A 41 -31.09 8.75 8.95
C LYS A 41 -30.67 9.62 7.77
N ARG A 42 -29.35 9.70 7.51
CA ARG A 42 -28.77 10.51 6.45
C ARG A 42 -28.74 9.71 5.14
N PRO A 43 -29.05 10.35 4.00
CA PRO A 43 -28.98 9.70 2.70
C PRO A 43 -27.56 9.23 2.41
N GLY A 44 -27.42 8.11 1.69
CA GLY A 44 -26.12 7.56 1.32
C GLY A 44 -26.24 6.25 0.55
N GLN A 45 -25.10 5.62 0.30
CA GLN A 45 -24.99 4.37 -0.45
C GLN A 45 -25.47 3.17 0.36
N THR A 46 -25.89 2.11 -0.34
CA THR A 46 -26.13 0.79 0.23
C THR A 46 -24.89 -0.08 0.09
N VAL A 47 -24.30 -0.49 1.21
CA VAL A 47 -23.10 -1.33 1.25
C VAL A 47 -23.49 -2.73 1.71
N LEU A 48 -23.16 -3.74 0.92
CA LEU A 48 -23.28 -5.15 1.29
C LEU A 48 -21.94 -5.67 1.78
N ILE A 49 -21.96 -6.36 2.92
CA ILE A 49 -20.84 -7.09 3.48
C ILE A 49 -21.27 -8.55 3.62
N THR A 50 -20.58 -9.47 2.96
CA THR A 50 -20.83 -10.91 3.10
C THR A 50 -19.67 -11.60 3.79
N ALA A 51 -20.00 -12.63 4.55
CA ALA A 51 -19.07 -13.59 5.09
C ALA A 51 -19.67 -15.00 4.99
N GLY A 52 -18.82 -16.01 5.07
CA GLY A 52 -19.26 -17.41 4.97
C GLY A 52 -19.80 -17.75 3.58
N VAL A 53 -19.28 -17.12 2.52
CA VAL A 53 -19.48 -17.58 1.13
C VAL A 53 -18.81 -18.95 0.95
N GLN A 54 -17.66 -19.15 1.60
CA GLN A 54 -17.14 -20.47 1.93
C GLN A 54 -17.29 -20.68 3.44
N ALA A 55 -17.84 -21.82 3.84
CA ALA A 55 -18.23 -22.04 5.22
C ALA A 55 -17.06 -22.35 6.16
N GLY A 56 -15.89 -22.75 5.63
CA GLY A 56 -14.65 -22.97 6.38
C GLY A 56 -13.89 -21.70 6.76
N GLU A 57 -14.39 -20.52 6.34
CA GLU A 57 -13.67 -19.25 6.47
C GLU A 57 -14.15 -18.43 7.67
N TYR A 58 -13.60 -18.77 8.85
CA TYR A 58 -14.16 -18.35 10.12
C TYR A 58 -13.84 -16.90 10.52
N VAL A 59 -12.70 -16.36 10.09
CA VAL A 59 -12.32 -14.97 10.41
C VAL A 59 -13.35 -14.00 9.87
N GLY A 60 -13.76 -14.14 8.61
CA GLY A 60 -14.79 -13.30 7.99
C GLY A 60 -16.12 -13.36 8.74
N ILE A 61 -16.57 -14.55 9.11
CA ILE A 61 -17.83 -14.77 9.87
C ILE A 61 -17.77 -14.04 11.22
N GLN A 62 -16.70 -14.25 11.99
CA GLN A 62 -16.56 -13.61 13.30
C GLN A 62 -16.45 -12.08 13.15
N SER A 63 -15.72 -11.58 12.16
CA SER A 63 -15.62 -10.14 11.88
C SER A 63 -16.97 -9.53 11.54
N ALA A 64 -17.80 -10.21 10.75
CA ALA A 64 -19.15 -9.75 10.42
C ALA A 64 -20.05 -9.69 11.66
N ILE A 65 -19.97 -10.70 12.54
CA ILE A 65 -20.68 -10.72 13.83
C ILE A 65 -20.23 -9.55 14.71
N ASP A 66 -18.92 -9.35 14.86
CA ASP A 66 -18.36 -8.29 15.68
C ASP A 66 -18.71 -6.91 15.11
N LEU A 67 -18.58 -6.71 13.80
CA LEU A 67 -18.93 -5.45 13.14
C LEU A 67 -20.38 -5.09 13.43
N ALA A 68 -21.31 -6.03 13.25
CA ALA A 68 -22.72 -5.83 13.53
C ALA A 68 -23.02 -5.50 15.00
N ARG A 69 -22.16 -5.89 15.96
CA ARG A 69 -22.33 -5.53 17.37
C ARG A 69 -21.81 -4.14 17.73
N HIS A 70 -20.87 -3.61 16.95
CA HIS A 70 -20.16 -2.36 17.26
C HIS A 70 -20.58 -1.18 16.39
N LEU A 71 -21.25 -1.43 15.25
CA LEU A 71 -21.82 -0.34 14.45
C LEU A 71 -22.90 0.41 15.23
N GLN A 72 -22.78 1.73 15.17
CA GLN A 72 -23.69 2.70 15.77
C GLN A 72 -24.57 3.31 14.68
N ILE A 73 -25.88 3.13 14.78
CA ILE A 73 -26.85 3.51 13.73
C ILE A 73 -26.82 5.01 13.42
N GLU A 74 -26.54 5.84 14.42
CA GLU A 74 -26.43 7.30 14.33
C GLU A 74 -25.23 7.77 13.48
N LYS A 75 -24.23 6.91 13.29
CA LYS A 75 -23.05 7.17 12.46
C LYS A 75 -23.21 6.65 11.03
N VAL A 76 -24.27 5.90 10.72
CA VAL A 76 -24.48 5.31 9.39
C VAL A 76 -25.09 6.33 8.42
N ASN A 77 -24.51 6.41 7.22
CA ASN A 77 -25.00 7.17 6.08
C ASN A 77 -25.44 6.19 4.99
N GLY A 78 -26.70 6.26 4.56
CA GLY A 78 -27.29 5.28 3.65
C GLY A 78 -27.69 3.99 4.37
N THR A 79 -27.31 2.83 3.83
CA THR A 79 -27.67 1.52 4.39
C THR A 79 -26.47 0.58 4.41
N ILE A 80 -26.29 -0.16 5.50
CA ILE A 80 -25.26 -1.21 5.62
C ILE A 80 -25.95 -2.54 5.88
N ILE A 81 -25.69 -3.52 5.02
CA ILE A 81 -26.21 -4.89 5.11
C ILE A 81 -25.04 -5.81 5.44
N ILE A 82 -25.13 -6.57 6.52
CA ILE A 82 -24.11 -7.54 6.95
C ILE A 82 -24.74 -8.94 6.93
N ALA A 83 -24.44 -9.72 5.89
CA ALA A 83 -24.79 -11.13 5.79
C ALA A 83 -23.67 -11.98 6.39
N LYS A 84 -23.90 -12.50 7.60
CA LYS A 84 -22.84 -13.04 8.47
C LYS A 84 -22.35 -14.41 8.05
N VAL A 85 -23.25 -15.24 7.54
CA VAL A 85 -22.97 -16.61 7.06
C VAL A 85 -23.90 -16.90 5.89
N ILE A 86 -23.42 -16.72 4.66
CA ILE A 86 -24.19 -16.99 3.45
C ILE A 86 -24.53 -18.49 3.36
N ARG A 87 -23.56 -19.35 3.65
CA ARG A 87 -23.68 -20.82 3.61
C ARG A 87 -23.88 -21.42 5.00
N LYS A 88 -25.01 -21.07 5.63
CA LYS A 88 -25.32 -21.48 7.01
C LYS A 88 -25.37 -23.00 7.17
N GLU A 89 -26.03 -23.72 6.26
CA GLU A 89 -26.15 -25.18 6.33
C GLU A 89 -24.76 -25.83 6.24
N GLU A 90 -23.91 -25.38 5.32
CA GLU A 90 -22.55 -25.90 5.17
C GLU A 90 -21.66 -25.60 6.37
N PHE A 91 -21.83 -24.45 7.01
CA PHE A 91 -21.14 -24.11 8.24
C PHE A 91 -21.53 -25.06 9.38
N GLU A 92 -22.83 -25.33 9.54
CA GLU A 92 -23.35 -26.27 10.55
C GLU A 92 -22.84 -27.71 10.32
N HIS A 93 -22.55 -28.08 9.07
CA HIS A 93 -22.01 -29.40 8.69
C HIS A 93 -20.49 -29.47 8.57
N ARG A 94 -19.76 -28.35 8.80
CA ARG A 94 -18.31 -28.25 8.56
C ARG A 94 -17.90 -28.70 7.15
N ALA A 95 -18.65 -28.26 6.13
CA ALA A 95 -18.43 -28.67 4.73
C ALA A 95 -17.38 -27.81 3.98
N GLY A 96 -16.74 -26.86 4.66
CA GLY A 96 -15.68 -26.03 4.09
C GLY A 96 -16.17 -25.22 2.88
N SER A 97 -15.54 -25.46 1.73
CA SER A 97 -15.84 -24.79 0.46
C SER A 97 -17.02 -25.39 -0.32
N LEU A 98 -17.40 -26.63 -0.03
CA LEU A 98 -18.22 -27.44 -0.94
C LEU A 98 -19.65 -27.61 -0.41
N GLY A 99 -20.61 -27.66 -1.31
CA GLY A 99 -21.99 -27.99 -0.96
C GLY A 99 -22.14 -29.40 -0.46
N VAL A 100 -22.90 -29.56 0.63
CA VAL A 100 -23.17 -30.88 1.24
C VAL A 100 -23.91 -31.80 0.24
N LYS A 101 -24.84 -31.23 -0.54
CA LYS A 101 -25.69 -32.01 -1.46
C LYS A 101 -25.11 -32.16 -2.87
N ASP A 102 -24.45 -31.12 -3.39
CA ASP A 102 -24.03 -31.07 -4.79
C ASP A 102 -22.50 -31.00 -4.99
N GLY A 103 -21.71 -30.89 -3.92
CA GLY A 103 -20.25 -30.85 -3.99
C GLY A 103 -19.68 -29.62 -4.69
N LYS A 104 -20.47 -28.57 -4.94
CA LYS A 104 -20.05 -27.39 -5.69
C LYS A 104 -19.51 -26.29 -4.77
N ASN A 105 -18.61 -25.47 -5.32
CA ASN A 105 -18.09 -24.28 -4.64
C ASN A 105 -18.92 -23.05 -5.05
N LEU A 106 -19.64 -22.45 -4.10
CA LEU A 106 -20.49 -21.27 -4.36
C LEU A 106 -19.75 -20.15 -5.09
N ASN A 107 -18.49 -19.91 -4.74
CA ASN A 107 -17.66 -18.87 -5.33
C ASN A 107 -17.16 -19.21 -6.76
N ARG A 108 -17.65 -20.31 -7.36
CA ARG A 108 -17.44 -20.69 -8.75
C ARG A 108 -18.74 -20.74 -9.56
N GLU A 109 -19.90 -20.63 -8.91
CA GLU A 109 -21.19 -20.81 -9.55
C GLU A 109 -21.91 -19.51 -9.93
N PHE A 110 -21.42 -18.32 -9.56
CA PHE A 110 -22.04 -17.04 -9.93
C PHE A 110 -22.09 -16.84 -11.46
N PRO A 111 -23.23 -16.40 -12.03
CA PRO A 111 -24.45 -15.91 -11.37
C PRO A 111 -25.42 -16.98 -10.88
N GLY A 112 -25.18 -18.26 -11.11
CA GLY A 112 -26.07 -19.34 -10.73
C GLY A 112 -27.20 -19.57 -11.72
N LYS A 113 -28.16 -20.42 -11.34
CA LYS A 113 -29.36 -20.77 -12.12
C LYS A 113 -30.57 -20.94 -11.19
N GLU A 114 -31.72 -20.40 -11.59
CA GLU A 114 -32.96 -20.50 -10.81
C GLU A 114 -33.44 -21.94 -10.61
N ASP A 115 -33.25 -22.77 -11.63
CA ASP A 115 -33.61 -24.19 -11.70
C ASP A 115 -32.38 -25.11 -11.57
N GLY A 116 -31.25 -24.58 -11.09
CA GLY A 116 -30.00 -25.32 -10.90
C GLY A 116 -29.95 -26.16 -9.63
N THR A 117 -28.74 -26.65 -9.32
CA THR A 117 -28.45 -27.30 -8.03
C THR A 117 -28.62 -26.33 -6.86
N GLU A 118 -28.55 -26.83 -5.64
CA GLU A 118 -28.68 -26.01 -4.43
C GLU A 118 -27.68 -24.83 -4.41
N THR A 119 -26.41 -25.09 -4.71
CA THR A 119 -25.37 -24.06 -4.76
C THR A 119 -25.61 -23.06 -5.91
N GLU A 120 -26.03 -23.53 -7.10
CA GLU A 120 -26.37 -22.65 -8.23
C GLU A 120 -27.58 -21.77 -7.92
N ARG A 121 -28.58 -22.28 -7.22
CA ARG A 121 -29.76 -21.53 -6.80
C ARG A 121 -29.44 -20.46 -5.77
N LEU A 122 -28.53 -20.76 -4.84
CA LEU A 122 -28.06 -19.76 -3.88
C LEU A 122 -27.29 -18.64 -4.58
N ALA A 123 -26.38 -18.98 -5.51
CA ALA A 123 -25.70 -17.98 -6.33
C ALA A 123 -26.68 -17.10 -7.12
N TYR A 124 -27.71 -17.73 -7.72
CA TYR A 124 -28.78 -17.02 -8.42
C TYR A 124 -29.53 -16.06 -7.51
N ALA A 125 -29.96 -16.53 -6.34
CA ALA A 125 -30.69 -15.69 -5.40
C ALA A 125 -29.84 -14.50 -4.91
N VAL A 126 -28.55 -14.68 -4.63
CA VAL A 126 -27.66 -13.55 -4.31
C VAL A 126 -27.55 -12.58 -5.49
N ALA A 127 -27.37 -13.09 -6.71
CA ALA A 127 -27.23 -12.29 -7.91
C ALA A 127 -28.48 -11.48 -8.26
N THR A 128 -29.67 -12.06 -8.08
CA THR A 128 -30.94 -11.47 -8.54
C THR A 128 -31.76 -10.82 -7.43
N GLU A 129 -31.57 -11.20 -6.17
CA GLU A 129 -32.33 -10.68 -5.03
C GLU A 129 -31.51 -9.75 -4.13
N LEU A 130 -30.17 -9.89 -4.05
CA LEU A 130 -29.32 -9.02 -3.23
C LEU A 130 -28.65 -7.91 -4.04
N PHE A 131 -27.83 -8.25 -5.04
CA PHE A 131 -27.02 -7.26 -5.78
C PHE A 131 -27.80 -6.10 -6.39
N PRO A 132 -29.05 -6.25 -6.87
CA PRO A 132 -29.82 -5.10 -7.40
C PRO A 132 -30.10 -3.98 -6.39
N HIS A 133 -29.93 -4.23 -5.10
CA HIS A 133 -30.18 -3.25 -4.03
C HIS A 133 -28.88 -2.63 -3.47
N VAL A 134 -27.73 -2.90 -4.08
CA VAL A 134 -26.41 -2.62 -3.50
C VAL A 134 -25.60 -1.70 -4.39
N ASP A 135 -24.96 -0.70 -3.77
CA ASP A 135 -24.05 0.24 -4.45
C ASP A 135 -22.59 -0.16 -4.30
N ARG A 136 -22.21 -0.84 -3.21
CA ARG A 136 -20.82 -1.26 -2.91
C ARG A 136 -20.81 -2.63 -2.25
N TYR A 137 -19.78 -3.42 -2.53
CA TYR A 137 -19.71 -4.79 -2.03
C TYR A 137 -18.35 -5.13 -1.41
N ILE A 138 -18.37 -5.78 -0.24
CA ILE A 138 -17.19 -6.28 0.48
C ILE A 138 -17.44 -7.74 0.82
N ASP A 139 -16.57 -8.63 0.34
CA ASP A 139 -16.65 -10.05 0.65
C ASP A 139 -15.49 -10.46 1.57
N LEU A 140 -15.78 -11.20 2.64
CA LEU A 140 -14.80 -11.56 3.67
C LEU A 140 -14.45 -13.06 3.57
N HIS A 141 -13.22 -13.35 3.16
CA HIS A 141 -12.66 -14.70 2.94
C HIS A 141 -11.40 -14.94 3.80
N SER A 142 -10.91 -16.18 3.75
CA SER A 142 -9.68 -16.65 4.40
C SER A 142 -9.20 -17.94 3.72
N GLY A 143 -8.08 -18.54 4.15
CA GLY A 143 -7.51 -19.74 3.54
C GLY A 143 -8.28 -21.06 3.76
N ASN A 144 -9.60 -21.01 3.88
CA ASN A 144 -10.51 -22.14 4.05
C ASN A 144 -9.96 -23.23 5.00
N ASP A 145 -10.30 -24.50 4.85
CA ASP A 145 -9.88 -25.55 5.80
C ASP A 145 -8.41 -26.01 5.67
N TYR A 146 -7.75 -25.72 4.54
CA TYR A 146 -6.48 -26.36 4.19
C TYR A 146 -5.46 -25.44 3.51
N GLU A 147 -5.74 -24.15 3.31
CA GLU A 147 -4.81 -23.21 2.70
C GLU A 147 -4.16 -22.32 3.76
N ARG A 148 -2.86 -22.07 3.60
CA ARG A 148 -2.10 -21.07 4.34
C ARG A 148 -1.92 -19.84 3.47
N LEU A 149 -2.00 -18.65 4.05
CA LEU A 149 -1.90 -17.40 3.29
C LEU A 149 -1.23 -16.28 4.07
N THR A 150 -0.59 -15.36 3.34
CA THR A 150 -0.28 -14.04 3.88
C THR A 150 -1.53 -13.18 3.71
N PRO A 151 -1.94 -12.34 4.67
CA PRO A 151 -3.11 -11.48 4.50
C PRO A 151 -3.00 -10.59 3.28
N PHE A 152 -4.09 -10.45 2.52
CA PHE A 152 -4.13 -9.62 1.30
C PHE A 152 -5.57 -9.24 0.93
N VAL A 153 -5.72 -8.38 -0.07
CA VAL A 153 -7.03 -7.96 -0.57
C VAL A 153 -7.08 -8.04 -2.09
N TYR A 154 -8.13 -8.63 -2.65
CA TYR A 154 -8.44 -8.51 -4.07
C TYR A 154 -9.33 -7.29 -4.31
N TYR A 155 -9.10 -6.61 -5.43
CA TYR A 155 -10.08 -5.68 -6.01
C TYR A 155 -10.42 -6.08 -7.45
N ALA A 156 -11.65 -5.79 -7.87
CA ALA A 156 -12.09 -6.08 -9.22
C ALA A 156 -11.32 -5.25 -10.26
N GLY A 157 -10.59 -5.92 -11.15
CA GLY A 157 -9.78 -5.27 -12.21
C GLY A 157 -10.36 -5.34 -13.61
N CYS A 158 -11.42 -6.13 -13.81
CA CYS A 158 -12.11 -6.38 -15.10
C CYS A 158 -13.57 -5.89 -15.07
N ALA A 159 -13.75 -4.58 -14.97
CA ALA A 159 -15.04 -3.90 -15.05
C ALA A 159 -14.88 -2.53 -15.73
N LYS A 160 -15.94 -1.71 -15.76
CA LYS A 160 -15.82 -0.31 -16.21
C LYS A 160 -14.80 0.44 -15.36
N GLU A 161 -14.13 1.42 -15.95
CA GLU A 161 -13.02 2.15 -15.33
C GLU A 161 -13.39 2.76 -13.97
N GLU A 162 -14.58 3.36 -13.87
CA GLU A 162 -15.09 3.94 -12.63
C GLU A 162 -15.34 2.89 -11.53
N VAL A 163 -15.69 1.67 -11.91
CA VAL A 163 -15.91 0.54 -11.00
C VAL A 163 -14.57 0.03 -10.49
N VAL A 164 -13.60 -0.13 -11.38
CA VAL A 164 -12.23 -0.57 -11.04
C VAL A 164 -11.56 0.47 -10.13
N ALA A 165 -11.65 1.76 -10.46
CA ALA A 165 -11.06 2.84 -9.68
C ALA A 165 -11.65 2.91 -8.25
N MET A 166 -12.97 2.77 -8.11
CA MET A 166 -13.60 2.74 -6.79
C MET A 166 -13.27 1.45 -6.01
N SER A 167 -13.19 0.31 -6.69
CA SER A 167 -12.78 -0.97 -6.06
C SER A 167 -11.35 -0.90 -5.54
N ARG A 168 -10.43 -0.33 -6.32
CA ARG A 168 -9.05 -0.06 -5.89
C ARG A 168 -9.02 0.87 -4.68
N LYS A 169 -9.75 2.00 -4.72
CA LYS A 169 -9.84 2.94 -3.59
C LYS A 169 -10.33 2.27 -2.29
N MET A 170 -11.27 1.34 -2.40
CA MET A 170 -11.73 0.54 -1.26
C MET A 170 -10.62 -0.40 -0.75
N ALA A 171 -9.97 -1.15 -1.63
CA ALA A 171 -8.90 -2.08 -1.27
C ALA A 171 -7.70 -1.38 -0.62
N GLU A 172 -7.34 -0.18 -1.07
CA GLU A 172 -6.28 0.63 -0.48
C GLU A 172 -6.51 0.92 1.01
N GLN A 173 -7.75 0.83 1.52
CA GLN A 173 -8.07 1.06 2.94
C GLN A 173 -7.79 -0.14 3.85
N VAL A 174 -7.49 -1.31 3.27
CA VAL A 174 -7.24 -2.55 4.02
C VAL A 174 -5.79 -2.59 4.48
N ASP A 175 -5.58 -2.88 5.76
CA ASP A 175 -4.26 -2.94 6.38
C ASP A 175 -3.63 -4.32 6.20
N VAL A 176 -3.18 -4.59 4.98
CA VAL A 176 -2.55 -5.83 4.54
C VAL A 176 -1.33 -5.52 3.68
N PRO A 177 -0.33 -6.42 3.62
CA PRO A 177 0.89 -6.21 2.85
C PRO A 177 0.68 -6.16 1.33
N TYR A 178 -0.36 -6.81 0.79
CA TYR A 178 -0.56 -6.96 -0.65
C TYR A 178 -2.01 -6.66 -1.08
N MET A 179 -2.15 -6.02 -2.24
CA MET A 179 -3.43 -5.88 -2.94
C MET A 179 -3.31 -6.47 -4.35
N VAL A 180 -4.24 -7.33 -4.72
CA VAL A 180 -4.23 -8.04 -5.99
C VAL A 180 -5.27 -7.45 -6.92
N ARG A 181 -4.84 -7.06 -8.13
CA ARG A 181 -5.76 -6.69 -9.20
C ARG A 181 -6.29 -7.96 -9.86
N SER A 182 -7.59 -8.23 -9.69
CA SER A 182 -8.24 -9.37 -10.35
C SER A 182 -8.27 -9.18 -11.87
N ALA A 183 -7.77 -10.15 -12.61
CA ALA A 183 -7.87 -10.23 -14.07
C ALA A 183 -9.09 -11.03 -14.55
N VAL A 184 -10.02 -11.37 -13.65
CA VAL A 184 -11.19 -12.20 -13.94
C VAL A 184 -12.45 -11.34 -13.96
N ALA A 185 -13.26 -11.48 -15.02
CA ALA A 185 -14.48 -10.68 -15.19
C ALA A 185 -15.66 -11.15 -14.32
N THR A 186 -15.90 -12.45 -14.17
CA THR A 186 -17.11 -12.99 -13.53
C THR A 186 -16.89 -14.15 -12.55
N GLY A 187 -15.64 -14.53 -12.27
CA GLY A 187 -15.32 -15.62 -11.36
C GLY A 187 -15.47 -15.20 -9.90
N GLY A 188 -16.47 -15.75 -9.20
CA GLY A 188 -16.75 -15.46 -7.78
C GLY A 188 -17.64 -14.25 -7.55
N ALA A 189 -18.13 -14.12 -6.32
CA ALA A 189 -19.17 -13.17 -5.95
C ALA A 189 -18.77 -11.71 -6.25
N TYR A 190 -17.56 -11.31 -5.84
CA TYR A 190 -17.11 -9.92 -5.97
C TYR A 190 -16.83 -9.53 -7.42
N ASN A 191 -16.16 -10.38 -8.22
CA ASN A 191 -15.93 -10.10 -9.65
C ASN A 191 -17.27 -10.03 -10.39
N TYR A 192 -18.21 -10.95 -10.10
CA TYR A 192 -19.52 -10.90 -10.72
C TYR A 192 -20.29 -9.61 -10.36
N ALA A 193 -20.26 -9.17 -9.10
CA ALA A 193 -20.84 -7.88 -8.71
C ALA A 193 -20.21 -6.70 -9.48
N ALA A 194 -18.89 -6.70 -9.69
CA ALA A 194 -18.22 -5.68 -10.48
C ALA A 194 -18.64 -5.70 -11.96
N SER A 195 -18.87 -6.88 -12.53
CA SER A 195 -19.41 -7.02 -13.89
C SER A 195 -20.81 -6.39 -14.03
N MET A 196 -21.59 -6.33 -12.94
CA MET A 196 -22.87 -5.63 -12.86
C MET A 196 -22.75 -4.12 -12.58
N GLY A 197 -21.53 -3.59 -12.44
CA GLY A 197 -21.27 -2.18 -12.16
C GLY A 197 -21.16 -1.84 -10.67
N ILE A 198 -21.05 -2.83 -9.77
CA ILE A 198 -20.94 -2.62 -8.33
C ILE A 198 -19.46 -2.69 -7.93
N PRO A 199 -18.83 -1.59 -7.49
CA PRO A 199 -17.46 -1.63 -6.99
C PRO A 199 -17.33 -2.60 -5.81
N SER A 200 -16.35 -3.50 -5.89
CA SER A 200 -16.26 -4.64 -5.01
C SER A 200 -14.82 -5.05 -4.71
N ILE A 201 -14.63 -5.58 -3.50
CA ILE A 201 -13.37 -6.14 -3.02
C ILE A 201 -13.62 -7.46 -2.30
N LEU A 202 -12.57 -8.27 -2.17
CA LEU A 202 -12.55 -9.48 -1.37
C LEU A 202 -11.32 -9.46 -0.45
N ILE A 203 -11.51 -9.58 0.86
CA ILE A 203 -10.43 -9.57 1.85
C ILE A 203 -10.07 -11.02 2.20
N GLU A 204 -8.78 -11.35 2.17
CA GLU A 204 -8.23 -12.64 2.57
C GLU A 204 -7.44 -12.49 3.87
N ARG A 205 -7.98 -12.98 4.99
CA ARG A 205 -7.28 -12.99 6.29
C ARG A 205 -7.71 -14.18 7.13
N GLY A 206 -6.74 -14.93 7.65
CA GLY A 206 -6.97 -16.22 8.30
C GLY A 206 -6.58 -17.38 7.40
N GLU A 207 -6.36 -18.54 8.00
CA GLU A 207 -5.89 -19.74 7.30
C GLU A 207 -6.31 -21.02 8.02
N MET A 208 -6.23 -22.16 7.31
CA MET A 208 -6.26 -23.51 7.90
C MET A 208 -7.46 -23.82 8.80
N GLY A 209 -8.64 -23.29 8.48
CA GLY A 209 -9.87 -23.47 9.24
C GLY A 209 -9.76 -22.94 10.66
N ALA A 210 -8.84 -22.01 10.90
CA ALA A 210 -8.65 -21.36 12.18
C ALA A 210 -9.25 -19.96 12.16
N TRP A 211 -9.47 -19.42 13.35
CA TRP A 211 -9.66 -18.00 13.52
C TRP A 211 -9.03 -17.54 14.82
N THR A 212 -8.52 -16.32 14.80
CA THR A 212 -8.03 -15.64 16.00
C THR A 212 -8.81 -14.36 16.24
N LEU A 213 -8.85 -13.94 17.50
CA LEU A 213 -9.46 -12.67 17.88
C LEU A 213 -8.73 -11.48 17.23
N GLU A 214 -7.42 -11.61 17.02
CA GLU A 214 -6.59 -10.57 16.41
C GLU A 214 -6.94 -10.37 14.94
N GLU A 215 -7.01 -11.45 14.16
CA GLU A 215 -7.40 -11.38 12.75
C GLU A 215 -8.83 -10.89 12.59
N ALA A 216 -9.76 -11.40 13.39
CA ALA A 216 -11.16 -10.97 13.34
C ALA A 216 -11.33 -9.48 13.66
N ARG A 217 -10.57 -8.96 14.64
CA ARG A 217 -10.56 -7.52 14.98
C ARG A 217 -9.91 -6.68 13.88
N SER A 218 -8.84 -7.18 13.26
CA SER A 218 -8.13 -6.50 12.18
C SER A 218 -9.03 -6.39 10.94
N THR A 219 -9.66 -7.47 10.51
CA THR A 219 -10.63 -7.46 9.40
C THR A 219 -11.81 -6.54 9.71
N ARG A 220 -12.35 -6.54 10.94
CA ARG A 220 -13.42 -5.60 11.34
C ARG A 220 -12.98 -4.14 11.23
N ARG A 221 -11.77 -3.82 11.70
CA ARG A 221 -11.18 -2.47 11.59
C ARG A 221 -11.04 -2.08 10.12
N ASP A 222 -10.57 -2.98 9.28
CA ASP A 222 -10.38 -2.72 7.85
C ASP A 222 -11.71 -2.43 7.15
N VAL A 223 -12.75 -3.23 7.40
CA VAL A 223 -14.11 -2.98 6.88
C VAL A 223 -14.65 -1.63 7.36
N LYS A 224 -14.44 -1.27 8.64
CA LYS A 224 -14.81 0.04 9.16
C LYS A 224 -14.08 1.18 8.46
N ASN A 225 -12.77 1.03 8.24
CA ASN A 225 -11.96 2.02 7.52
C ASN A 225 -12.45 2.22 6.08
N ILE A 226 -12.84 1.14 5.40
CA ILE A 226 -13.47 1.20 4.08
C ILE A 226 -14.79 1.99 4.15
N LEU A 227 -15.69 1.64 5.07
CA LEU A 227 -16.98 2.32 5.27
C LEU A 227 -16.81 3.82 5.52
N CYS A 228 -15.82 4.21 6.33
CA CYS A 228 -15.47 5.62 6.55
C CYS A 228 -14.95 6.29 5.27
N ALA A 229 -14.06 5.63 4.52
CA ALA A 229 -13.45 6.20 3.32
C ALA A 229 -14.44 6.40 2.16
N ILE A 230 -15.48 5.58 2.08
CA ILE A 230 -16.56 5.72 1.08
C ILE A 230 -17.72 6.60 1.59
N GLY A 231 -17.65 7.10 2.83
CA GLY A 231 -18.62 8.01 3.41
C GLY A 231 -19.90 7.36 3.97
N SER A 232 -19.94 6.03 4.08
CA SER A 232 -21.07 5.27 4.62
C SER A 232 -21.09 5.20 6.15
N TYR A 233 -19.99 5.60 6.82
CA TYR A 233 -19.88 5.61 8.27
C TYR A 233 -19.07 6.81 8.78
N GLU A 234 -19.59 7.51 9.80
CA GLU A 234 -18.98 8.72 10.36
C GLU A 234 -18.12 8.40 11.60
N GLU A 235 -16.85 8.11 11.37
CA GLU A 235 -15.86 7.95 12.44
C GLU A 235 -14.44 8.26 11.93
N LYS A 236 -13.54 8.63 12.84
CA LYS A 236 -12.11 8.73 12.54
C LYS A 236 -11.59 7.34 12.15
N ARG A 237 -10.94 7.26 10.98
CA ARG A 237 -10.26 6.04 10.52
C ARG A 237 -9.14 5.66 11.48
N ASP A 238 -9.00 4.36 11.73
CA ASP A 238 -7.91 3.81 12.51
C ASP A 238 -6.60 3.83 11.71
N TYR A 239 -5.47 3.88 12.43
CA TYR A 239 -4.15 3.79 11.81
C TYR A 239 -3.94 2.42 11.15
N ARG A 240 -3.24 2.44 10.02
CA ARG A 240 -2.81 1.27 9.25
C ARG A 240 -1.30 1.14 9.35
N GLN A 241 -0.81 -0.09 9.46
CA GLN A 241 0.60 -0.40 9.47
C GLN A 241 1.14 -0.56 8.04
N TYR A 242 0.33 -1.11 7.15
CA TYR A 242 0.66 -1.41 5.77
C TYR A 242 -0.07 -0.48 4.81
N TYR A 243 0.60 -0.18 3.70
CA TYR A 243 -0.03 0.23 2.47
C TYR A 243 0.21 -0.89 1.45
N PRO A 244 -0.84 -1.55 0.96
CA PRO A 244 -0.68 -2.81 0.24
C PRO A 244 0.10 -2.61 -1.06
N LEU A 245 1.10 -3.45 -1.29
CA LEU A 245 1.83 -3.48 -2.56
C LEU A 245 0.95 -4.11 -3.64
N GLU A 246 0.94 -3.52 -4.84
CA GLU A 246 0.15 -4.03 -5.95
C GLU A 246 0.77 -5.31 -6.52
N VAL A 247 -0.04 -6.36 -6.60
CA VAL A 247 0.29 -7.66 -7.16
C VAL A 247 -0.56 -7.92 -8.40
N VAL A 248 0.11 -8.28 -9.49
CA VAL A 248 -0.46 -8.54 -10.82
C VAL A 248 0.02 -9.89 -11.34
N ASP A 249 -0.54 -10.32 -12.48
CA ASP A 249 -0.15 -11.56 -13.16
C ASP A 249 -0.15 -12.76 -12.20
N VAL A 250 -1.25 -12.96 -11.45
CA VAL A 250 -1.32 -14.03 -10.45
C VAL A 250 -1.42 -15.40 -11.13
N THR A 251 -0.53 -16.30 -10.75
CA THR A 251 -0.53 -17.70 -11.17
C THR A 251 -1.14 -18.55 -10.07
N TYR A 252 -2.23 -19.26 -10.42
CA TYR A 252 -2.88 -20.26 -9.58
C TYR A 252 -2.39 -21.64 -10.03
N GLN A 253 -1.32 -22.14 -9.43
CA GLN A 253 -0.77 -23.44 -9.83
C GLN A 253 -1.59 -24.57 -9.23
N ALA A 254 -2.21 -25.36 -10.11
CA ALA A 254 -2.88 -26.59 -9.73
C ALA A 254 -1.90 -27.77 -9.80
N ALA A 255 -2.04 -28.72 -8.89
CA ALA A 255 -1.30 -29.97 -8.89
C ALA A 255 -1.65 -30.81 -10.12
N GLU A 256 -0.64 -31.30 -10.86
CA GLU A 256 -0.86 -32.25 -11.96
C GLU A 256 -1.21 -33.64 -11.42
N PHE A 257 -0.61 -34.02 -10.28
CA PHE A 257 -0.78 -35.32 -9.65
C PHE A 257 -1.40 -35.22 -8.25
N THR A 258 -2.22 -36.22 -7.91
CA THR A 258 -2.63 -36.44 -6.52
C THR A 258 -1.46 -37.02 -5.75
N GLY A 259 -1.13 -36.44 -4.59
CA GLY A 259 0.02 -36.88 -3.80
C GLY A 259 0.24 -36.07 -2.53
N CYS A 260 1.49 -36.07 -2.07
CA CYS A 260 1.94 -35.35 -0.88
C CYS A 260 2.66 -34.04 -1.28
N TRP A 261 2.10 -32.90 -0.89
CA TRP A 261 2.64 -31.57 -1.16
C TRP A 261 3.70 -31.17 -0.13
N TYR A 262 4.86 -30.72 -0.61
CA TYR A 262 5.97 -30.23 0.18
C TYR A 262 6.37 -28.83 -0.29
N PRO A 263 5.87 -27.77 0.37
CA PRO A 263 6.25 -26.41 0.03
C PRO A 263 7.67 -26.11 0.52
N PHE A 264 8.43 -25.37 -0.29
CA PHE A 264 9.78 -24.89 0.06
C PHE A 264 9.79 -23.38 0.38
N LYS A 265 8.62 -22.74 0.30
CA LYS A 265 8.39 -21.33 0.61
C LYS A 265 7.19 -21.23 1.54
N ASN A 266 7.05 -20.11 2.21
CA ASN A 266 5.85 -19.76 2.96
C ASN A 266 5.10 -18.64 2.23
N PRO A 267 3.78 -18.52 2.44
CA PRO A 267 3.06 -17.31 2.07
C PRO A 267 3.72 -16.05 2.62
N GLY A 268 3.87 -15.03 1.77
CA GLY A 268 4.63 -13.80 2.03
C GLY A 268 6.11 -13.86 1.63
N ASP A 269 6.67 -15.04 1.34
CA ASP A 269 8.04 -15.13 0.86
C ASP A 269 8.17 -14.60 -0.57
N MET A 270 9.28 -13.87 -0.81
CA MET A 270 9.68 -13.45 -2.13
C MET A 270 10.27 -14.63 -2.92
N ILE A 271 9.98 -14.66 -4.22
CA ILE A 271 10.47 -15.68 -5.15
C ILE A 271 11.19 -15.05 -6.33
N VAL A 272 12.14 -15.79 -6.90
CA VAL A 272 12.83 -15.43 -8.15
C VAL A 272 12.50 -16.41 -9.26
N ARG A 273 12.49 -15.93 -10.51
CA ARG A 273 12.22 -16.75 -11.68
C ARG A 273 13.09 -18.02 -11.71
N GLY A 274 12.43 -19.17 -11.89
CA GLY A 274 13.05 -20.49 -11.99
C GLY A 274 13.34 -21.17 -10.64
N GLU A 275 13.13 -20.47 -9.53
CA GLU A 275 13.25 -21.03 -8.17
C GLU A 275 12.27 -22.19 -7.97
N VAL A 276 12.71 -23.25 -7.31
CA VAL A 276 11.84 -24.35 -6.89
C VAL A 276 11.07 -23.91 -5.66
N ILE A 277 9.74 -23.87 -5.77
CA ILE A 277 8.86 -23.35 -4.72
C ILE A 277 8.14 -24.47 -3.95
N GLY A 278 8.16 -25.69 -4.48
CA GLY A 278 7.68 -26.88 -3.80
C GLY A 278 7.68 -28.08 -4.73
N GLU A 279 7.23 -29.21 -4.21
CA GLU A 279 7.11 -30.45 -4.96
C GLU A 279 5.95 -31.32 -4.47
N ILE A 280 5.44 -32.16 -5.37
CA ILE A 280 4.47 -33.20 -5.06
C ILE A 280 5.18 -34.54 -5.14
N ARG A 281 5.03 -35.35 -4.11
CA ARG A 281 5.63 -36.69 -4.03
C ARG A 281 4.57 -37.79 -3.99
N ASP A 282 4.96 -38.99 -4.41
CA ASP A 282 4.20 -40.21 -4.17
C ASP A 282 4.28 -40.65 -2.69
N TYR A 283 3.65 -41.78 -2.36
CA TYR A 283 3.62 -42.31 -1.00
C TYR A 283 4.93 -42.95 -0.52
N GLU A 284 5.89 -43.15 -1.43
CA GLU A 284 7.24 -43.65 -1.13
C GLU A 284 8.26 -42.50 -1.02
N GLY A 285 7.84 -41.26 -1.30
CA GLY A 285 8.66 -40.06 -1.25
C GLY A 285 9.37 -39.71 -2.56
N ASN A 286 9.03 -40.35 -3.68
CA ASN A 286 9.59 -40.00 -4.99
C ASN A 286 8.86 -38.77 -5.57
N PRO A 287 9.58 -37.81 -6.19
CA PRO A 287 8.95 -36.64 -6.79
C PRO A 287 8.11 -37.02 -8.01
N LEU A 288 6.86 -36.57 -8.02
CA LEU A 288 5.92 -36.64 -9.14
C LEU A 288 5.90 -35.32 -9.92
N GLU A 289 5.97 -34.19 -9.21
CA GLU A 289 5.96 -32.85 -9.79
C GLU A 289 6.93 -31.93 -9.04
N VAL A 290 7.65 -31.07 -9.77
CA VAL A 290 8.49 -30.01 -9.20
C VAL A 290 7.94 -28.67 -9.65
N CYS A 291 7.44 -27.88 -8.71
CA CYS A 291 6.83 -26.58 -8.96
C CYS A 291 7.91 -25.49 -8.99
N ARG A 292 7.91 -24.65 -10.04
CA ARG A 292 8.89 -23.57 -10.23
C ARG A 292 8.21 -22.24 -10.47
N ALA A 293 8.78 -21.18 -9.92
CA ALA A 293 8.31 -19.82 -10.13
C ALA A 293 8.53 -19.38 -11.60
N GLU A 294 7.48 -18.90 -12.26
CA GLU A 294 7.56 -18.41 -13.64
C GLU A 294 8.23 -17.03 -13.77
N TYR A 295 8.20 -16.25 -12.69
CA TYR A 295 8.70 -14.87 -12.62
C TYR A 295 9.04 -14.49 -11.17
N ASP A 296 9.70 -13.34 -11.00
CA ASP A 296 9.95 -12.75 -9.68
C ASP A 296 8.64 -12.23 -9.07
N GLY A 297 8.43 -12.47 -7.78
CA GLY A 297 7.16 -12.15 -7.15
C GLY A 297 7.08 -12.50 -5.66
N VAL A 298 5.86 -12.75 -5.20
CA VAL A 298 5.54 -13.14 -3.82
C VAL A 298 4.54 -14.29 -3.81
N ILE A 299 4.71 -15.24 -2.88
CA ILE A 299 3.70 -16.27 -2.59
C ILE A 299 2.54 -15.64 -1.85
N LEU A 300 1.31 -15.79 -2.35
CA LEU A 300 0.09 -15.28 -1.71
C LEU A 300 -0.51 -16.32 -0.78
N PHE A 301 -0.68 -17.55 -1.29
CA PHE A 301 -1.21 -18.67 -0.51
C PHE A 301 -0.78 -20.02 -1.10
N GLU A 302 -0.90 -21.07 -0.31
CA GLU A 302 -0.61 -22.46 -0.70
C GLU A 302 -1.47 -23.45 0.06
N THR A 303 -1.56 -24.69 -0.41
CA THR A 303 -2.09 -25.78 0.39
C THR A 303 -1.16 -26.02 1.58
N GLY A 304 -1.66 -25.86 2.80
CA GLY A 304 -0.92 -26.06 4.04
C GLY A 304 -1.02 -27.47 4.62
N SER A 305 -1.93 -28.29 4.09
CA SER A 305 -2.04 -29.71 4.46
C SER A 305 -1.17 -30.59 3.56
N LEU A 306 -0.83 -31.80 4.01
CA LEU A 306 0.02 -32.71 3.23
C LEU A 306 -0.63 -33.16 1.92
N GLN A 307 -1.96 -33.27 1.86
CA GLN A 307 -2.65 -33.80 0.70
C GLN A 307 -2.90 -32.73 -0.37
N VAL A 308 -2.58 -33.06 -1.62
CA VAL A 308 -3.11 -32.37 -2.81
C VAL A 308 -3.77 -33.37 -3.76
N LYS A 309 -4.80 -32.91 -4.47
CA LYS A 309 -5.50 -33.68 -5.52
C LYS A 309 -5.06 -33.16 -6.88
N ALA A 310 -5.00 -34.03 -7.89
CA ALA A 310 -4.85 -33.61 -9.27
C ALA A 310 -5.95 -32.58 -9.65
N GLY A 311 -5.54 -31.45 -10.22
CA GLY A 311 -6.38 -30.29 -10.50
C GLY A 311 -6.71 -29.40 -9.29
N GLY A 312 -6.28 -29.78 -8.08
CA GLY A 312 -6.45 -28.99 -6.86
C GLY A 312 -5.36 -27.93 -6.71
N SER A 313 -5.63 -26.90 -5.90
CA SER A 313 -4.68 -25.82 -5.60
C SER A 313 -3.42 -26.37 -4.92
N ALA A 314 -2.24 -26.05 -5.45
CA ALA A 314 -0.96 -26.34 -4.79
C ALA A 314 -0.38 -25.06 -4.18
N ILE A 315 -0.13 -24.04 -5.02
CA ILE A 315 0.47 -22.78 -4.62
C ILE A 315 0.04 -21.65 -5.56
N THR A 316 -0.13 -20.45 -5.00
CA THR A 316 -0.52 -19.25 -5.74
C THR A 316 0.46 -18.12 -5.46
N TYR A 317 0.95 -17.48 -6.52
CA TYR A 317 1.94 -16.41 -6.43
C TYR A 317 1.76 -15.36 -7.54
N GLY A 318 2.18 -14.13 -7.27
CA GLY A 318 1.97 -13.02 -8.19
C GLY A 318 3.18 -12.11 -8.30
N ARG A 319 3.26 -11.38 -9.41
CA ARG A 319 4.31 -10.39 -9.65
C ARG A 319 3.98 -9.11 -8.90
N ILE A 320 4.94 -8.55 -8.19
CA ILE A 320 4.77 -7.21 -7.63
C ILE A 320 4.86 -6.20 -8.77
N ALA A 321 3.76 -5.49 -9.04
CA ALA A 321 3.71 -4.48 -10.08
C ALA A 321 4.63 -3.31 -9.70
N ARG A 322 5.73 -3.13 -10.44
CA ARG A 322 6.57 -1.94 -10.32
C ARG A 322 6.01 -0.72 -11.10
N ILE A 323 5.00 -0.93 -11.95
CA ILE A 323 4.62 0.02 -13.02
C ILE A 323 3.46 0.96 -12.63
N PHE A 324 2.76 0.72 -11.53
CA PHE A 324 1.77 1.68 -11.00
C PHE A 324 2.18 2.18 -9.62
N ASP A 325 3.35 2.80 -9.57
CA ASP A 325 3.79 3.55 -8.41
C ASP A 325 3.27 4.99 -8.48
N ASP A 326 2.04 5.21 -8.02
CA ASP A 326 1.44 6.54 -7.88
C ASP A 326 2.10 7.37 -6.77
N ARG A 327 2.98 6.78 -5.95
CA ARG A 327 3.65 7.50 -4.86
C ARG A 327 4.49 8.63 -5.43
N LYS A 328 5.16 8.44 -6.58
CA LYS A 328 5.88 9.53 -7.26
C LYS A 328 4.96 10.69 -7.63
N GLU A 329 3.76 10.40 -8.14
CA GLU A 329 2.77 11.42 -8.49
C GLU A 329 2.24 12.13 -7.25
N ARG A 330 1.99 11.39 -6.16
CA ARG A 330 1.55 11.94 -4.87
C ARG A 330 2.63 12.80 -4.21
N ILE A 331 3.87 12.36 -4.20
CA ILE A 331 5.05 13.11 -3.74
C ILE A 331 5.14 14.41 -4.53
N THR A 332 5.06 14.33 -5.87
CA THR A 332 5.12 15.50 -6.75
C THR A 332 3.97 16.47 -6.47
N LYS A 333 2.73 15.98 -6.36
CA LYS A 333 1.55 16.79 -6.02
C LYS A 333 1.69 17.46 -4.64
N TYR A 334 2.17 16.73 -3.64
CA TYR A 334 2.41 17.27 -2.30
C TYR A 334 3.44 18.42 -2.34
N TRP A 335 4.58 18.20 -2.99
CA TRP A 335 5.63 19.21 -3.09
C TRP A 335 5.22 20.40 -3.97
N ALA A 336 4.40 20.18 -5.00
CA ALA A 336 3.81 21.25 -5.79
C ALA A 336 2.96 22.18 -4.91
N LYS A 337 2.08 21.63 -4.06
CA LYS A 337 1.27 22.40 -3.09
C LYS A 337 2.14 23.20 -2.10
N ARG A 338 3.29 22.66 -1.70
CA ARG A 338 4.19 23.26 -0.70
C ARG A 338 5.27 24.18 -1.31
N SER A 339 5.36 24.24 -2.63
CA SER A 339 6.48 24.87 -3.34
C SER A 339 6.69 26.34 -2.98
N GLU A 340 5.63 27.13 -2.82
CA GLU A 340 5.71 28.55 -2.47
C GLU A 340 6.22 28.78 -1.04
N SER A 341 5.64 28.08 -0.05
CA SER A 341 6.09 28.20 1.35
C SER A 341 7.51 27.68 1.54
N PHE A 342 7.87 26.64 0.78
CA PHE A 342 9.23 26.09 0.76
C PHE A 342 10.25 27.09 0.17
N LEU A 343 9.90 27.81 -0.89
CA LEU A 343 10.74 28.86 -1.49
C LEU A 343 11.05 29.97 -0.47
N GLU A 344 10.01 30.50 0.20
CA GLU A 344 10.20 31.56 1.20
C GLU A 344 11.11 31.10 2.34
N GLN A 345 10.92 29.86 2.81
CA GLN A 345 11.78 29.28 3.85
C GLN A 345 13.23 29.13 3.37
N ARG A 346 13.48 28.64 2.14
CA ARG A 346 14.86 28.52 1.61
C ARG A 346 15.51 29.88 1.38
N ARG A 347 14.76 30.90 0.95
CA ARG A 347 15.26 32.27 0.81
C ARG A 347 15.71 32.84 2.16
N ALA A 348 14.95 32.61 3.23
CA ALA A 348 15.32 33.04 4.56
C ALA A 348 16.54 32.26 5.10
N GLU A 349 16.58 30.94 4.88
CA GLU A 349 17.72 30.09 5.29
C GLU A 349 19.04 30.51 4.60
N LEU A 350 19.01 30.91 3.32
CA LEU A 350 20.21 31.36 2.59
C LEU A 350 20.85 32.62 3.20
N LYS A 351 20.04 33.42 3.91
CA LYS A 351 20.48 34.68 4.54
C LYS A 351 20.76 34.52 6.04
N SER A 352 20.64 33.31 6.57
CA SER A 352 20.88 33.02 7.98
C SER A 352 22.27 32.43 8.20
N ALA A 353 22.67 32.31 9.47
CA ALA A 353 23.91 31.64 9.85
C ALA A 353 23.97 30.16 9.42
N LEU A 354 22.83 29.53 9.09
CA LEU A 354 22.80 28.15 8.62
C LEU A 354 23.52 27.99 7.28
N ALA A 355 23.48 28.97 6.37
CA ALA A 355 24.18 28.92 5.10
C ALA A 355 25.70 28.74 5.29
N GLU A 356 26.30 29.51 6.20
CA GLU A 356 27.72 29.41 6.53
C GLU A 356 28.05 28.09 7.24
N ARG A 357 27.19 27.63 8.15
CA ARG A 357 27.35 26.34 8.86
C ARG A 357 27.33 25.16 7.87
N TRP A 358 26.35 25.13 6.97
CA TRP A 358 26.26 24.11 5.91
C TRP A 358 27.51 24.11 5.03
N MET A 359 27.93 25.28 4.54
CA MET A 359 29.12 25.37 3.70
C MET A 359 30.40 24.97 4.42
N LYS A 360 30.53 25.28 5.71
CA LYS A 360 31.66 24.83 6.53
C LYS A 360 31.73 23.30 6.58
N GLU A 361 30.61 22.62 6.80
CA GLU A 361 30.59 21.15 6.90
C GLU A 361 30.80 20.48 5.52
N ILE A 362 30.21 21.03 4.45
CA ILE A 362 30.42 20.54 3.08
C ILE A 362 31.89 20.70 2.67
N LYS A 363 32.52 21.87 2.92
CA LYS A 363 33.92 22.13 2.56
C LYS A 363 34.92 21.13 3.16
N LYS A 364 34.66 20.59 4.36
CA LYS A 364 35.51 19.55 4.97
C LYS A 364 35.59 18.28 4.14
N GLN A 365 34.61 18.02 3.29
CA GLN A 365 34.53 16.84 2.44
C GLN A 365 35.03 17.10 1.01
N LEU A 366 35.21 18.37 0.63
CA LEU A 366 35.65 18.76 -0.70
C LEU A 366 37.18 18.67 -0.83
N PRO A 367 37.70 18.27 -2.00
CA PRO A 367 39.12 18.39 -2.29
C PRO A 367 39.52 19.86 -2.42
N ASP A 368 40.57 20.26 -1.70
CA ASP A 368 41.07 21.64 -1.67
C ASP A 368 41.48 22.14 -3.07
N GLY A 369 41.16 23.41 -3.35
CA GLY A 369 41.64 24.14 -4.53
C GLY A 369 41.07 23.70 -5.88
N LYS A 370 40.06 22.81 -5.91
CA LYS A 370 39.44 22.32 -7.17
C LYS A 370 38.03 22.85 -7.37
N LYS A 371 37.72 23.32 -8.59
CA LYS A 371 36.35 23.54 -9.02
C LYS A 371 35.77 22.21 -9.55
N LEU A 372 34.74 21.70 -8.88
CA LEU A 372 34.08 20.45 -9.22
C LEU A 372 32.86 20.68 -10.11
N LYS A 373 32.50 19.65 -10.88
CA LYS A 373 31.17 19.48 -11.47
C LYS A 373 30.31 18.66 -10.52
N ILE A 374 29.28 19.29 -9.94
CA ILE A 374 28.46 18.75 -8.85
C ILE A 374 27.02 18.55 -9.33
N LEU A 375 26.43 17.40 -8.98
CA LEU A 375 25.01 17.13 -9.12
C LEU A 375 24.33 17.24 -7.74
N ASP A 376 23.36 18.14 -7.60
CA ASP A 376 22.49 18.30 -6.43
C ASP A 376 21.15 17.60 -6.72
N VAL A 377 20.97 16.39 -6.19
CA VAL A 377 19.79 15.55 -6.45
C VAL A 377 18.71 15.83 -5.42
N GLY A 378 17.49 16.13 -5.87
CA GLY A 378 16.40 16.58 -5.02
C GLY A 378 16.63 18.01 -4.54
N CYS A 379 17.01 18.90 -5.47
CA CYS A 379 17.52 20.21 -5.09
C CYS A 379 16.47 21.13 -4.45
N GLY A 380 15.16 20.80 -4.54
CA GLY A 380 14.08 21.65 -4.07
C GLY A 380 14.19 23.04 -4.72
N SER A 381 14.11 24.10 -3.90
CA SER A 381 14.35 25.48 -4.35
C SER A 381 15.83 25.87 -4.48
N GLY A 382 16.76 24.91 -4.56
CA GLY A 382 18.15 25.12 -4.97
C GLY A 382 19.12 25.58 -3.88
N PHE A 383 18.85 25.31 -2.60
CA PHE A 383 19.68 25.80 -1.48
C PHE A 383 21.17 25.41 -1.60
N PHE A 384 21.48 24.11 -1.70
CA PHE A 384 22.87 23.65 -1.88
C PHE A 384 23.42 24.03 -3.24
N SER A 385 22.60 23.91 -4.30
CA SER A 385 22.96 24.35 -5.65
C SER A 385 23.51 25.79 -5.69
N ILE A 386 22.83 26.72 -5.02
CA ILE A 386 23.22 28.13 -4.95
C ILE A 386 24.49 28.33 -4.14
N LEU A 387 24.59 27.72 -2.95
CA LEU A 387 25.77 27.86 -2.10
C LEU A 387 27.04 27.33 -2.77
N LEU A 388 26.96 26.18 -3.43
CA LEU A 388 28.07 25.59 -4.16
C LEU A 388 28.43 26.40 -5.42
N ALA A 389 27.44 26.99 -6.10
CA ALA A 389 27.69 27.90 -7.22
C ALA A 389 28.39 29.20 -6.78
N LYS A 390 28.07 29.74 -5.59
CA LYS A 390 28.79 30.89 -5.01
C LYS A 390 30.26 30.59 -4.72
N GLU A 391 30.59 29.34 -4.40
CA GLU A 391 31.97 28.88 -4.28
C GLU A 391 32.64 28.62 -5.64
N GLY A 392 31.96 28.89 -6.76
CA GLY A 392 32.48 28.78 -8.13
C GLY A 392 32.52 27.36 -8.68
N HIS A 393 31.76 26.42 -8.11
CA HIS A 393 31.58 25.09 -8.69
C HIS A 393 30.60 25.13 -9.88
N GLN A 394 30.73 24.17 -10.79
CA GLN A 394 29.73 23.95 -11.84
C GLN A 394 28.64 23.05 -11.26
N VAL A 395 27.45 23.59 -11.02
CA VAL A 395 26.38 22.86 -10.33
C VAL A 395 25.19 22.62 -11.25
N VAL A 396 24.71 21.37 -11.25
CA VAL A 396 23.44 20.97 -11.85
C VAL A 396 22.53 20.51 -10.72
N GLY A 397 21.36 21.14 -10.56
CA GLY A 397 20.32 20.72 -9.63
C GLY A 397 19.19 20.00 -10.35
N THR A 398 18.74 18.86 -9.81
CA THR A 398 17.61 18.11 -10.35
C THR A 398 16.53 17.92 -9.30
N ASP A 399 15.27 18.08 -9.68
CA ASP A 399 14.12 17.76 -8.83
C ASP A 399 12.99 17.17 -9.68
N LEU A 400 12.21 16.26 -9.12
CA LEU A 400 11.08 15.66 -9.82
C LEU A 400 9.92 16.65 -9.98
N THR A 401 9.81 17.63 -9.08
CA THR A 401 8.70 18.60 -9.01
C THR A 401 9.01 19.83 -9.87
N PRO A 402 8.24 20.09 -10.95
CA PRO A 402 8.48 21.24 -11.84
C PRO A 402 8.48 22.60 -11.13
N GLU A 403 7.57 22.79 -10.18
CA GLU A 403 7.43 24.03 -9.40
C GLU A 403 8.68 24.30 -8.55
N MET A 404 9.33 23.26 -8.02
CA MET A 404 10.58 23.39 -7.27
C MET A 404 11.72 23.90 -8.17
N VAL A 405 11.84 23.36 -9.38
CA VAL A 405 12.83 23.80 -10.37
C VAL A 405 12.60 25.25 -10.81
N VAL A 406 11.34 25.67 -10.98
CA VAL A 406 11.00 27.07 -11.26
C VAL A 406 11.45 27.98 -10.12
N ASN A 407 11.16 27.58 -8.87
CA ASN A 407 11.55 28.32 -7.68
C ASN A 407 13.07 28.37 -7.48
N ALA A 408 13.79 27.30 -7.80
CA ALA A 408 15.25 27.25 -7.76
C ALA A 408 15.89 28.23 -8.74
N LYS A 409 15.38 28.29 -9.99
CA LYS A 409 15.82 29.28 -11.00
C LYS A 409 15.58 30.72 -10.53
N LYS A 410 14.44 30.98 -9.90
CA LYS A 410 14.11 32.30 -9.34
C LYS A 410 15.10 32.69 -8.24
N LEU A 411 15.34 31.81 -7.27
CA LEU A 411 16.22 32.08 -6.14
C LEU A 411 17.68 32.23 -6.57
N ALA A 412 18.15 31.42 -7.53
CA ALA A 412 19.49 31.57 -8.10
C ALA A 412 19.72 32.92 -8.78
N LYS A 413 18.71 33.45 -9.48
CA LYS A 413 18.74 34.79 -10.05
C LYS A 413 18.81 35.89 -8.99
N GLU A 414 18.05 35.75 -7.90
CA GLU A 414 18.09 36.67 -6.75
C GLU A 414 19.49 36.69 -6.11
N GLU A 415 20.15 35.53 -6.04
CA GLU A 415 21.48 35.35 -5.45
C GLU A 415 22.64 35.53 -6.44
N GLN A 416 22.35 35.95 -7.68
CA GLN A 416 23.31 36.28 -8.73
C GLN A 416 24.28 35.13 -9.08
N VAL A 417 23.74 33.91 -9.16
CA VAL A 417 24.47 32.71 -9.60
C VAL A 417 23.73 31.98 -10.72
N GLU A 418 24.46 31.19 -11.52
CA GLU A 418 23.93 30.52 -12.72
C GLU A 418 24.11 28.98 -12.71
N PRO A 419 23.66 28.25 -11.67
CA PRO A 419 23.54 26.79 -11.74
C PRO A 419 22.49 26.36 -12.77
N THR A 420 22.65 25.16 -13.32
CA THR A 420 21.66 24.56 -14.25
C THR A 420 20.61 23.79 -13.45
N PHE A 421 19.32 24.01 -13.70
CA PHE A 421 18.24 23.26 -13.04
C PHE A 421 17.35 22.52 -14.04
N LEU A 422 17.13 21.22 -13.80
CA LEU A 422 16.38 20.32 -14.65
C LEU A 422 15.30 19.58 -13.87
N VAL A 423 14.15 19.36 -14.49
CA VAL A 423 13.12 18.45 -13.94
C VAL A 423 13.55 17.03 -14.28
N MET A 424 13.82 16.21 -13.28
CA MET A 424 14.38 14.87 -13.49
C MET A 424 14.12 13.97 -12.28
N ASP A 425 13.92 12.68 -12.56
CA ASP A 425 13.76 11.64 -11.53
C ASP A 425 15.13 11.25 -10.94
N ALA A 426 15.26 11.32 -9.61
CA ALA A 426 16.47 10.93 -8.89
C ALA A 426 16.81 9.45 -9.04
N GLU A 427 15.82 8.61 -9.37
CA GLU A 427 15.95 7.17 -9.62
C GLU A 427 16.22 6.84 -11.09
N LYS A 428 16.19 7.83 -11.98
CA LYS A 428 16.43 7.66 -13.42
C LYS A 428 17.00 8.94 -14.03
N LEU A 429 18.32 9.10 -13.94
CA LEU A 429 19.00 10.31 -14.35
C LEU A 429 19.35 10.28 -15.84
N GLU A 430 18.99 11.31 -16.59
CA GLU A 430 19.29 11.45 -18.02
C GLU A 430 20.69 12.03 -18.29
N PHE A 431 21.68 11.62 -17.49
CA PHE A 431 23.09 12.00 -17.66
C PHE A 431 23.92 10.80 -18.11
N GLU A 432 25.01 11.07 -18.82
CA GLU A 432 26.01 10.06 -19.17
C GLU A 432 26.72 9.53 -17.92
N ASP A 433 27.20 8.29 -18.01
CA ASP A 433 28.02 7.67 -16.97
C ASP A 433 29.25 8.53 -16.66
N ALA A 434 29.68 8.55 -15.40
CA ALA A 434 30.88 9.28 -14.96
C ALA A 434 30.90 10.78 -15.34
N SER A 435 29.75 11.44 -15.30
CA SER A 435 29.60 12.86 -15.63
C SER A 435 30.00 13.84 -14.53
N PHE A 436 29.95 13.43 -13.26
CA PHE A 436 30.08 14.33 -12.10
C PHE A 436 31.24 13.94 -11.17
N ASP A 437 31.91 14.94 -10.62
CA ASP A 437 32.96 14.74 -9.60
C ASP A 437 32.35 14.48 -8.22
N MET A 438 31.14 15.00 -8.00
CA MET A 438 30.41 14.86 -6.74
C MET A 438 28.89 14.82 -6.97
N VAL A 439 28.21 14.01 -6.18
CA VAL A 439 26.76 13.99 -6.01
C VAL A 439 26.47 14.41 -4.58
N ILE A 440 25.56 15.36 -4.40
CA ILE A 440 25.08 15.82 -3.10
C ILE A 440 23.57 15.73 -3.05
N SER A 441 23.02 15.43 -1.86
CA SER A 441 21.59 15.46 -1.62
C SER A 441 21.29 15.85 -0.17
N ARG A 442 20.14 16.49 0.07
CA ARG A 442 19.62 16.86 1.38
C ARG A 442 18.15 16.49 1.50
N ASN A 443 17.80 15.66 2.49
CA ASN A 443 16.42 15.30 2.82
C ASN A 443 15.62 14.79 1.61
N LEU A 444 16.26 14.01 0.74
CA LEU A 444 15.62 13.42 -0.44
C LEU A 444 15.34 11.94 -0.24
N THR A 445 16.31 11.16 0.25
CA THR A 445 16.23 9.69 0.16
C THR A 445 15.04 9.13 0.89
N TRP A 446 14.64 9.73 2.02
CA TRP A 446 13.45 9.37 2.76
C TRP A 446 12.14 9.52 1.96
N THR A 447 12.14 10.31 0.88
CA THR A 447 11.00 10.52 -0.02
C THR A 447 10.99 9.60 -1.23
N LEU A 448 12.04 8.81 -1.47
CA LEU A 448 12.17 8.02 -2.69
C LEU A 448 11.49 6.65 -2.55
N PRO A 449 10.58 6.28 -3.47
CA PRO A 449 9.99 4.94 -3.48
C PRO A 449 11.00 3.81 -3.70
N HIS A 450 12.04 4.05 -4.50
CA HIS A 450 13.10 3.09 -4.81
C HIS A 450 14.49 3.67 -4.54
N ALA A 451 14.75 4.04 -3.29
CA ALA A 451 16.02 4.66 -2.88
C ALA A 451 17.29 3.82 -3.18
N GLU A 452 17.19 2.49 -3.22
CA GLU A 452 18.30 1.64 -3.67
C GLU A 452 18.63 1.86 -5.15
N GLU A 453 17.63 1.98 -6.01
CA GLU A 453 17.80 2.28 -7.45
C GLU A 453 18.41 3.67 -7.63
N ALA A 454 17.98 4.66 -6.83
CA ALA A 454 18.60 5.98 -6.81
C ALA A 454 20.10 5.92 -6.48
N TYR A 455 20.51 5.17 -5.45
CA TYR A 455 21.94 5.03 -5.15
C TYR A 455 22.75 4.38 -6.28
N GLN A 456 22.16 3.46 -7.05
CA GLN A 456 22.81 2.90 -8.25
C GLN A 456 22.98 3.97 -9.33
N GLU A 457 21.94 4.76 -9.60
CA GLU A 457 22.01 5.86 -10.56
C GLU A 457 23.02 6.93 -10.15
N TRP A 458 23.05 7.30 -8.87
CA TRP A 458 24.00 8.28 -8.35
C TRP A 458 25.44 7.78 -8.47
N LYS A 459 25.67 6.48 -8.24
CA LYS A 459 26.96 5.84 -8.52
C LYS A 459 27.29 5.88 -10.01
N ARG A 460 26.34 5.58 -10.88
CA ARG A 460 26.56 5.53 -12.34
C ARG A 460 27.09 6.87 -12.85
N VAL A 461 26.43 7.97 -12.49
CA VAL A 461 26.79 9.33 -12.92
C VAL A 461 28.05 9.89 -12.23
N LEU A 462 28.49 9.31 -11.11
CA LEU A 462 29.77 9.67 -10.48
C LEU A 462 30.97 9.16 -11.28
N LYS A 463 32.01 10.00 -11.40
CA LYS A 463 33.33 9.56 -11.91
C LYS A 463 33.98 8.56 -10.96
N PRO A 464 34.89 7.68 -11.44
CA PRO A 464 35.75 6.89 -10.58
C PRO A 464 36.47 7.78 -9.54
N GLY A 465 36.38 7.44 -8.26
CA GLY A 465 36.90 8.25 -7.15
C GLY A 465 36.03 9.46 -6.75
N GLY A 466 34.94 9.72 -7.46
CA GLY A 466 33.96 10.78 -7.18
C GLY A 466 33.24 10.57 -5.85
N ILE A 467 32.71 11.66 -5.28
CA ILE A 467 32.22 11.74 -3.90
C ILE A 467 30.70 11.75 -3.87
N LEU A 468 30.08 10.91 -3.04
CA LEU A 468 28.68 11.03 -2.66
C LEU A 468 28.59 11.64 -1.26
N LEU A 469 27.84 12.74 -1.12
CA LEU A 469 27.42 13.32 0.16
C LEU A 469 25.89 13.26 0.28
N ASN A 470 25.39 12.46 1.22
CA ASN A 470 23.95 12.37 1.51
C ASN A 470 23.68 12.87 2.92
N PHE A 471 22.92 13.96 3.04
CA PHE A 471 22.46 14.49 4.32
C PHE A 471 20.99 14.13 4.49
N ASP A 472 20.68 13.23 5.41
CA ASP A 472 19.31 12.75 5.62
C ASP A 472 19.09 12.37 7.08
N ALA A 473 17.88 11.93 7.42
CA ALA A 473 17.49 11.53 8.77
C ALA A 473 16.73 10.21 8.75
N ASN A 474 16.61 9.58 9.92
CA ASN A 474 15.72 8.43 10.07
C ASN A 474 14.26 8.89 10.29
N TYR A 475 13.69 9.58 9.31
CA TYR A 475 12.34 10.14 9.39
C TYR A 475 11.23 9.09 9.57
N GLY A 476 11.52 7.82 9.27
CA GLY A 476 10.61 6.70 9.50
C GLY A 476 10.32 6.40 10.98
N ASN A 477 11.23 6.81 11.88
CA ASN A 477 11.09 6.61 13.32
C ASN A 477 10.38 7.77 14.05
N ASP A 478 10.07 8.85 13.34
CA ASP A 478 9.39 10.04 13.88
C ASP A 478 7.99 10.18 13.28
N ASP A 479 7.12 10.99 13.88
CA ASP A 479 5.81 11.39 13.31
C ASP A 479 5.90 12.85 12.85
N CYS A 480 5.80 13.12 11.55
CA CYS A 480 5.92 14.49 11.04
C CYS A 480 4.69 15.35 11.31
N SER A 481 3.59 14.75 11.79
CA SER A 481 2.39 15.47 12.23
C SER A 481 2.44 15.88 13.71
N ASP A 482 3.35 15.32 14.51
CA ASP A 482 3.52 15.71 15.90
C ASP A 482 4.34 17.02 16.02
N THR A 483 3.63 18.12 16.28
CA THR A 483 4.24 19.44 16.46
C THR A 483 4.45 19.82 17.93
N SER A 484 4.14 18.95 18.89
CA SER A 484 4.11 19.27 20.32
C SER A 484 5.45 19.73 20.90
N GLY A 485 6.57 19.31 20.29
CA GLY A 485 7.93 19.66 20.69
C GLY A 485 8.59 20.79 19.89
N LEU A 486 7.88 21.43 18.96
CA LEU A 486 8.44 22.39 18.01
C LEU A 486 8.33 23.85 18.52
N PRO A 487 9.29 24.73 18.18
CA PRO A 487 9.21 26.14 18.56
C PRO A 487 8.02 26.82 17.86
N LYS A 488 7.36 27.78 18.51
CA LYS A 488 6.10 28.38 17.99
C LYS A 488 6.21 29.00 16.59
N ASN A 489 7.40 29.41 16.18
CA ASN A 489 7.70 29.96 14.85
C ASN A 489 8.16 28.89 13.85
N HIS A 490 8.06 27.61 14.17
CA HIS A 490 8.50 26.53 13.30
C HIS A 490 7.67 26.45 12.02
N ALA A 491 8.33 26.13 10.91
CA ALA A 491 7.69 26.01 9.60
C ALA A 491 6.56 24.97 9.52
N HIS A 492 6.40 24.07 10.50
CA HIS A 492 5.27 23.13 10.51
C HIS A 492 3.95 23.82 10.86
N TYR A 493 3.97 24.90 11.65
CA TYR A 493 2.77 25.67 11.98
C TYR A 493 2.22 26.47 10.80
N THR A 494 2.98 26.64 9.72
CA THR A 494 2.56 27.34 8.50
C THR A 494 2.07 26.40 7.38
N VAL A 495 2.23 25.09 7.55
CA VAL A 495 1.84 24.06 6.55
C VAL A 495 0.38 23.60 6.74
N GLY A 496 -0.16 23.65 7.95
CA GLY A 496 -1.52 23.21 8.28
C GLY A 496 -1.65 21.69 8.49
N ASP A 497 -2.56 21.29 9.39
CA ASP A 497 -2.67 19.91 9.88
C ASP A 497 -2.95 18.87 8.78
N GLU A 498 -3.79 19.22 7.80
CA GLU A 498 -4.12 18.31 6.68
C GLU A 498 -2.90 17.96 5.83
N LEU A 499 -2.03 18.93 5.54
CA LEU A 499 -0.81 18.72 4.76
C LEU A 499 0.26 17.99 5.57
N LEU A 500 0.34 18.20 6.88
CA LEU A 500 1.21 17.42 7.76
C LEU A 500 0.77 15.95 7.80
N GLN A 501 -0.53 15.69 7.81
CA GLN A 501 -1.07 14.34 7.76
C GLN A 501 -0.86 13.69 6.38
N GLU A 502 -1.05 14.43 5.27
CA GLU A 502 -0.72 13.96 3.91
C GLU A 502 0.78 13.60 3.78
N CYS A 503 1.67 14.39 4.38
CA CYS A 503 3.11 14.11 4.43
C CYS A 503 3.42 12.81 5.20
N GLU A 504 2.82 12.62 6.37
CA GLU A 504 3.00 11.41 7.19
C GLU A 504 2.47 10.18 6.45
N GLU A 505 1.34 10.31 5.76
CA GLU A 505 0.78 9.25 4.94
C GLU A 505 1.69 8.87 3.78
N ILE A 506 2.24 9.84 3.04
CA ILE A 506 3.20 9.58 1.94
C ILE A 506 4.44 8.89 2.51
N LYS A 507 5.01 9.41 3.59
CA LYS A 507 6.22 8.88 4.22
C LYS A 507 6.07 7.40 4.58
N LYS A 508 4.96 7.01 5.21
CA LYS A 508 4.70 5.62 5.63
C LYS A 508 4.59 4.64 4.46
N GLN A 509 4.32 5.10 3.24
CA GLN A 509 4.21 4.25 2.05
C GLN A 509 5.57 3.93 1.41
N LEU A 510 6.64 4.57 1.88
CA LEU A 510 7.97 4.42 1.31
C LEU A 510 8.73 3.34 2.09
N PRO A 511 9.24 2.28 1.42
CA PRO A 511 9.94 1.18 2.07
C PRO A 511 11.08 1.68 2.98
N ILE A 512 11.72 2.78 2.57
CA ILE A 512 12.83 3.39 3.29
C ILE A 512 12.49 3.82 4.72
N SER A 513 11.22 4.12 4.99
CA SER A 513 10.72 4.49 6.32
C SER A 513 10.67 3.32 7.29
N SER A 514 10.73 2.07 6.80
CA SER A 514 10.77 0.86 7.64
C SER A 514 12.19 0.43 8.05
N TYR A 515 13.22 1.05 7.47
CA TYR A 515 14.61 0.64 7.67
C TYR A 515 15.29 1.41 8.79
N ALA A 516 16.23 0.75 9.48
CA ALA A 516 17.11 1.42 10.44
C ALA A 516 18.16 2.26 9.69
N ARG A 517 18.02 3.58 9.71
CA ARG A 517 18.93 4.53 9.03
C ARG A 517 19.89 5.18 10.04
N PRO A 518 21.20 5.33 9.73
CA PRO A 518 21.82 5.12 8.42
C PRO A 518 22.40 3.70 8.15
N ALA A 519 22.09 2.71 9.00
CA ALA A 519 22.67 1.37 8.86
C ALA A 519 22.29 0.69 7.53
N TRP A 520 21.02 0.83 7.13
CA TRP A 520 20.52 0.30 5.88
C TRP A 520 21.22 0.90 4.66
N ASP A 521 21.39 2.22 4.59
CA ASP A 521 22.01 2.85 3.43
C ASP A 521 23.51 2.59 3.32
N LEU A 522 24.22 2.38 4.43
CA LEU A 522 25.59 1.89 4.37
C LEU A 522 25.68 0.50 3.73
N ASN A 523 24.76 -0.40 4.10
CA ASN A 523 24.69 -1.74 3.50
C ASN A 523 24.36 -1.66 2.00
N VAL A 524 23.40 -0.84 1.60
CA VAL A 524 23.01 -0.66 0.20
C VAL A 524 24.13 -0.01 -0.62
N LEU A 525 24.75 1.08 -0.13
CA LEU A 525 25.88 1.72 -0.80
C LEU A 525 27.08 0.77 -0.92
N GLY A 526 27.33 -0.06 0.11
CA GLY A 526 28.34 -1.12 0.07
C GLY A 526 28.08 -2.14 -1.05
N LYS A 527 26.85 -2.66 -1.13
CA LYS A 527 26.42 -3.58 -2.21
C LYS A 527 26.47 -2.92 -3.57
N ALA A 528 26.16 -1.63 -3.65
CA ALA A 528 26.27 -0.85 -4.87
C ALA A 528 27.73 -0.68 -5.32
N GLY A 529 28.74 -0.95 -4.49
CA GLY A 529 30.16 -0.84 -4.85
C GLY A 529 30.73 0.55 -4.59
N PHE A 530 30.21 1.28 -3.62
CA PHE A 530 30.92 2.40 -3.01
C PHE A 530 32.01 1.89 -2.06
N SER A 531 33.01 2.74 -1.81
CA SER A 531 34.16 2.48 -0.95
C SER A 531 34.46 3.71 -0.10
N LYS A 532 35.29 3.55 0.95
CA LYS A 532 35.72 4.64 1.85
C LYS A 532 34.55 5.43 2.45
N PHE A 533 33.84 4.79 3.38
CA PHE A 533 32.69 5.37 4.06
C PHE A 533 33.10 6.29 5.22
N GLY A 534 32.44 7.44 5.32
CA GLY A 534 32.43 8.32 6.48
C GLY A 534 30.98 8.57 6.91
N ILE A 535 30.74 8.51 8.22
CA ILE A 535 29.41 8.73 8.80
C ILE A 535 29.56 9.79 9.88
N ASP A 536 28.66 10.75 9.89
CA ASP A 536 28.57 11.75 10.96
C ASP A 536 27.15 11.82 11.49
N LEU A 537 26.94 11.25 12.68
CA LEU A 537 25.65 11.23 13.37
C LEU A 537 25.40 12.52 14.18
N GLU A 538 26.40 13.40 14.27
CA GLU A 538 26.34 14.63 15.08
C GLU A 538 26.22 15.89 14.21
N ILE A 539 26.08 15.75 12.88
CA ILE A 539 25.96 16.89 11.98
C ILE A 539 24.78 17.81 12.36
N SER A 540 23.67 17.22 12.84
CA SER A 540 22.48 17.97 13.24
C SER A 540 22.77 19.00 14.34
N SER A 541 23.56 18.65 15.36
CA SER A 541 23.86 19.55 16.49
C SER A 541 24.77 20.71 16.09
N ARG A 542 25.51 20.58 14.99
CA ARG A 542 26.41 21.63 14.47
C ARG A 542 25.71 22.57 13.48
N ILE A 543 24.68 22.09 12.78
CA ILE A 543 23.85 22.90 11.89
C ILE A 543 22.76 23.62 12.71
N TYR A 544 21.97 22.85 13.46
CA TYR A 544 20.78 23.29 14.19
C TYR A 544 21.08 23.57 15.66
N ILE A 545 22.01 24.50 15.90
CA ILE A 545 22.37 24.95 17.26
C ILE A 545 21.18 25.63 17.94
N GLU A 546 20.41 26.38 17.16
CA GLU A 546 19.23 27.13 17.61
C GLU A 546 17.96 26.40 17.18
N LYS A 547 16.96 26.37 18.07
CA LYS A 547 15.62 25.85 17.77
C LYS A 547 14.77 26.97 17.17
N ASP A 548 15.09 27.35 15.94
CA ASP A 548 14.42 28.41 15.18
C ASP A 548 13.42 27.85 14.16
N GLU A 549 13.01 28.68 13.19
CA GLU A 549 12.06 28.30 12.13
C GLU A 549 12.59 27.24 11.14
N PHE A 550 13.91 27.00 11.12
CA PHE A 550 14.59 26.05 10.24
C PHE A 550 14.96 24.75 10.93
N TYR A 551 14.80 24.68 12.26
CA TYR A 551 15.15 23.53 13.08
C TYR A 551 14.62 22.21 12.50
N ASN A 552 15.43 21.16 12.55
CA ASN A 552 14.96 19.81 12.23
C ASN A 552 14.86 19.00 13.52
N PRO A 553 13.66 18.57 13.94
CA PRO A 553 13.51 17.78 15.15
C PRO A 553 14.17 16.40 15.05
N THR A 554 14.18 15.81 13.85
CA THR A 554 14.82 14.53 13.59
C THR A 554 16.32 14.74 13.40
N PRO A 555 17.19 14.09 14.20
CA PRO A 555 18.63 14.22 14.04
C PRO A 555 19.11 13.81 12.64
N LEU A 556 19.65 14.77 11.89
CA LEU A 556 20.33 14.48 10.63
C LEU A 556 21.61 13.69 10.86
N PHE A 557 21.89 12.77 9.94
CA PHE A 557 23.19 12.18 9.71
C PHE A 557 23.76 12.65 8.36
N MET A 558 25.07 12.58 8.21
CA MET A 558 25.77 12.73 6.94
C MET A 558 26.43 11.40 6.57
N LEU A 559 26.22 10.96 5.34
CA LEU A 559 26.98 9.89 4.70
C LEU A 559 27.91 10.47 3.65
N CYS A 560 29.19 10.09 3.74
CA CYS A 560 30.21 10.38 2.75
C CYS A 560 30.76 9.05 2.21
N SER A 561 30.79 8.88 0.89
CA SER A 561 31.39 7.69 0.28
C SER A 561 32.01 8.03 -1.07
N ARG A 562 32.84 7.12 -1.60
CA ARG A 562 33.47 7.29 -2.91
C ARG A 562 33.18 6.14 -3.86
N LYS A 563 32.92 6.45 -5.12
CA LYS A 563 32.88 5.43 -6.16
C LYS A 563 34.25 4.76 -6.27
N ALA A 564 34.29 3.42 -6.22
CA ALA A 564 35.52 2.68 -6.43
C ALA A 564 36.14 3.00 -7.80
N PHE A 565 37.46 2.84 -7.91
CA PHE A 565 38.21 3.10 -9.15
C PHE A 565 37.94 2.04 -10.21
#